data_AF-A0A5B9BN86-F1
#
_entry.id   AF-A0A5B9BN86-F1
#
_cell.length_a   1.000
_cell.length_b   1.000
_cell.length_c   1.000
_cell.angle_alpha   90.00
_cell.angle_beta   90.00
_cell.angle_gamma   90.00
#
_symmetry.space_group_name_H-M   'P 1'
#
loop_
_entity.id
_entity.type
_entity.pdbx_description
1 polymer ?
#
loop_
_entity_poly.entity_id
_entity_poly.type
_entity_poly.pdbx_seq_one_letter_code
_entity_poly.pdbx_strand_id
1 'polypeptide(L)'
;DDHVHCCPNGYKCDLSAGTCVRGNHVLSLFTKQPAKNPPKALVLNDNPTPLIEKSGENTLAESVVCPGGQSQCPDGTTCCRMQSGDYGCCPYPKAVCCSDGLHCCPSGYRCDIAEGECKKGADRVQWIEKVLAKTREEVTCSDGSSCPQGSTCCQLASGNYGCCPLPQAVCCDDHVHCCPNGYTCDVS
;
A
#
# COMPACT_ATOMS: atom_id res chain seq x y z
N ASP A 1 4.45 -31.41 -13.01
CA ASP A 1 3.56 -30.58 -12.18
C ASP A 1 3.56 -29.14 -12.61
N ASP A 2 2.35 -28.58 -12.67
CA ASP A 2 2.08 -27.18 -13.01
C ASP A 2 2.14 -26.32 -11.74
N HIS A 3 3.07 -25.36 -11.70
CA HIS A 3 3.33 -24.47 -10.56
C HIS A 3 2.74 -23.06 -10.76
N VAL A 4 1.95 -22.85 -11.83
CA VAL A 4 1.58 -21.52 -12.33
C VAL A 4 0.11 -21.18 -12.08
N HIS A 5 -0.77 -22.17 -11.90
CA HIS A 5 -2.22 -21.94 -11.80
C HIS A 5 -2.79 -22.29 -10.43
N CYS A 6 -3.79 -21.52 -9.97
CA CYS A 6 -4.49 -21.73 -8.69
C CYS A 6 -6.02 -21.73 -8.90
N CYS A 7 -6.74 -22.61 -8.20
CA CYS A 7 -8.21 -22.64 -8.18
C CYS A 7 -8.77 -22.25 -6.79
N PRO A 8 -9.97 -21.66 -6.72
CA PRO A 8 -10.61 -21.33 -5.45
C PRO A 8 -10.89 -22.58 -4.60
N ASN A 9 -11.00 -22.38 -3.28
CA ASN A 9 -11.29 -23.44 -2.33
C ASN A 9 -12.50 -24.30 -2.75
N GLY A 10 -12.27 -25.62 -2.85
CA GLY A 10 -13.26 -26.61 -3.25
C GLY A 10 -13.38 -26.89 -4.75
N TYR A 11 -12.61 -26.21 -5.62
CA TYR A 11 -12.54 -26.52 -7.05
C TYR A 11 -11.33 -27.39 -7.37
N LYS A 12 -11.49 -28.36 -8.28
CA LYS A 12 -10.40 -29.21 -8.80
C LYS A 12 -9.86 -28.64 -10.10
N CYS A 13 -8.54 -28.69 -10.29
CA CYS A 13 -7.90 -28.26 -11.53
C CYS A 13 -8.07 -29.31 -12.64
N ASP A 14 -8.59 -28.89 -13.80
CA ASP A 14 -8.49 -29.61 -15.06
C ASP A 14 -7.50 -28.87 -15.98
N LEU A 15 -6.24 -29.30 -15.92
CA LEU A 15 -5.13 -28.71 -16.68
C LEU A 15 -5.24 -28.98 -18.20
N SER A 16 -5.99 -30.01 -18.60
CA SER A 16 -6.19 -30.35 -20.00
C SER A 16 -7.21 -29.44 -20.68
N ALA A 17 -8.25 -29.06 -19.93
CA ALA A 17 -9.29 -28.14 -20.39
C ALA A 17 -8.99 -26.67 -20.06
N GLY A 18 -7.99 -26.40 -19.22
CA GLY A 18 -7.67 -25.04 -18.81
C GLY A 18 -8.69 -24.47 -17.80
N THR A 19 -9.32 -25.32 -16.97
CA THR A 19 -10.46 -24.91 -16.12
C THR A 19 -10.38 -25.42 -14.68
N CYS A 20 -11.09 -24.75 -13.77
CA CYS A 20 -11.37 -25.19 -12.41
C CYS A 20 -12.81 -25.74 -12.35
N VAL A 21 -12.99 -26.98 -11.89
CA VAL A 21 -14.30 -27.65 -11.87
C VAL A 21 -14.75 -28.00 -10.44
N ARG A 22 -16.01 -27.70 -10.13
CA ARG A 22 -16.69 -28.14 -8.90
C ARG A 22 -18.15 -28.45 -9.18
N GLY A 23 -18.50 -29.73 -9.26
CA GLY A 23 -19.83 -30.15 -9.71
C GLY A 23 -20.08 -29.65 -11.14
N ASN A 24 -21.13 -28.87 -11.35
CA ASN A 24 -21.46 -28.27 -12.66
C ASN A 24 -20.88 -26.85 -12.86
N HIS A 25 -20.13 -26.31 -11.90
CA HIS A 25 -19.52 -24.99 -12.02
C HIS A 25 -18.13 -25.12 -12.66
N VAL A 26 -17.95 -24.49 -13.82
CA VAL A 26 -16.70 -24.46 -14.58
C VAL A 26 -16.20 -23.03 -14.65
N LEU A 27 -15.01 -22.78 -14.13
CA LEU A 27 -14.32 -21.50 -14.21
C LEU A 27 -13.07 -21.65 -15.06
N SER A 28 -12.69 -20.63 -15.83
CA SER A 28 -11.41 -20.63 -16.54
C SER A 28 -10.26 -20.51 -15.53
N LEU A 29 -9.16 -21.21 -15.76
CA LEU A 29 -7.95 -21.07 -14.93
C LEU A 29 -7.49 -19.61 -14.97
N PHE A 30 -7.23 -19.06 -13.79
CA PHE A 30 -6.62 -17.75 -13.67
C PHE A 30 -5.11 -17.89 -13.86
N THR A 31 -4.55 -17.16 -14.82
CA THR A 31 -3.10 -17.17 -15.07
C THR A 31 -2.40 -16.24 -14.08
N LYS A 32 -1.35 -16.70 -13.38
CA LYS A 32 -0.48 -15.82 -12.60
C LYS A 32 0.27 -14.86 -13.53
N GLN A 33 0.39 -13.59 -13.12
CA GLN A 33 1.29 -12.62 -13.77
C GLN A 33 2.61 -12.52 -12.98
N PRO A 34 3.78 -12.49 -13.64
CA PRO A 34 5.07 -12.39 -12.96
C PRO A 34 5.27 -11.01 -12.30
N ALA A 35 5.95 -10.99 -11.14
CA ALA A 35 6.33 -9.77 -10.45
C ALA A 35 7.31 -8.93 -11.29
N LYS A 36 7.05 -7.61 -11.40
CA LYS A 36 7.95 -6.68 -12.09
C LYS A 36 9.08 -6.26 -11.16
N ASN A 37 10.33 -6.48 -11.59
CA ASN A 37 11.52 -5.90 -10.96
C ASN A 37 11.48 -4.35 -11.00
N PRO A 38 12.15 -3.64 -10.06
CA PRO A 38 12.20 -2.17 -10.04
C PRO A 38 12.90 -1.59 -11.28
N PRO A 39 12.58 -0.34 -11.67
CA PRO A 39 12.75 0.11 -13.04
C PRO A 39 14.19 0.55 -13.35
N LYS A 40 14.65 0.25 -14.56
CA LYS A 40 15.72 1.02 -15.22
C LYS A 40 15.13 1.76 -16.42
N ALA A 41 15.44 3.04 -16.49
CA ALA A 41 14.67 4.11 -17.11
C ALA A 41 14.61 4.14 -18.65
N LEU A 42 13.72 5.03 -19.14
CA LEU A 42 13.61 5.66 -20.48
C LEU A 42 12.91 4.77 -21.54
N VAL A 43 11.90 5.17 -22.34
CA VAL A 43 11.38 6.48 -22.75
C VAL A 43 10.07 6.30 -23.57
N LEU A 44 9.16 7.30 -23.52
CA LEU A 44 8.08 7.70 -24.47
C LEU A 44 6.72 6.93 -24.59
N ASN A 45 5.67 7.69 -24.23
CA ASN A 45 4.39 8.00 -24.91
C ASN A 45 3.52 6.85 -25.47
N ASP A 46 2.31 6.66 -24.93
CA ASP A 46 1.07 7.31 -25.37
C ASP A 46 -0.14 6.78 -24.56
N ASN A 47 -1.05 7.70 -24.23
CA ASN A 47 -2.31 7.47 -23.51
C ASN A 47 -3.34 6.80 -24.45
N PRO A 48 -4.24 5.91 -24.01
CA PRO A 48 -5.45 6.39 -23.33
C PRO A 48 -5.94 5.51 -22.17
N THR A 49 -6.66 6.16 -21.25
CA THR A 49 -7.51 5.58 -20.20
C THR A 49 -8.54 4.57 -20.74
N PRO A 50 -8.97 3.62 -19.89
CA PRO A 50 -10.40 3.49 -19.67
C PRO A 50 -10.80 3.34 -18.19
N LEU A 51 -12.07 3.65 -17.98
CA LEU A 51 -12.73 3.97 -16.73
C LEU A 51 -12.95 2.77 -15.81
N ILE A 52 -12.85 3.13 -14.54
CA ILE A 52 -13.19 2.46 -13.29
C ILE A 52 -14.59 1.84 -13.36
N GLU A 53 -14.71 0.57 -12.96
CA GLU A 53 -15.75 0.13 -12.03
C GLU A 53 -15.21 -1.04 -11.20
N LYS A 54 -14.91 -0.80 -9.93
CA LYS A 54 -15.06 -1.82 -8.89
C LYS A 54 -15.77 -1.23 -7.68
N SER A 55 -17.06 -1.52 -7.65
CA SER A 55 -17.89 -1.64 -6.45
C SER A 55 -17.21 -2.52 -5.41
N GLY A 56 -17.25 -2.08 -4.16
CA GLY A 56 -16.76 -2.82 -3.00
C GLY A 56 -16.44 -1.87 -1.85
N GLU A 57 -17.47 -1.35 -1.21
CA GLU A 57 -17.36 -0.59 0.05
C GLU A 57 -16.70 -1.44 1.13
N ASN A 58 -15.40 -1.22 1.33
CA ASN A 58 -14.73 -1.35 2.61
C ASN A 58 -13.81 -0.15 2.73
N THR A 59 -14.32 0.94 3.32
CA THR A 59 -13.64 2.23 3.51
C THR A 59 -12.53 2.10 4.55
N LEU A 60 -11.52 1.26 4.27
CA LEU A 60 -10.22 1.42 4.88
C LEU A 60 -9.61 2.60 4.13
N ALA A 61 -9.68 3.80 4.72
CA ALA A 61 -9.10 4.99 4.14
C ALA A 61 -7.67 4.66 3.67
N GLU A 62 -7.46 4.62 2.36
CA GLU A 62 -6.13 4.44 1.80
C GLU A 62 -5.24 5.52 2.44
N SER A 63 -4.03 5.15 2.83
CA SER A 63 -3.13 6.05 3.53
C SER A 63 -1.77 6.03 2.84
N VAL A 64 -1.17 7.21 2.74
CA VAL A 64 0.17 7.36 2.19
C VAL A 64 1.18 7.27 3.33
N VAL A 65 2.08 6.29 3.23
CA VAL A 65 3.14 6.11 4.22
C VAL A 65 4.21 7.17 3.99
N CYS A 66 4.51 7.93 5.03
CA CYS A 66 5.54 8.96 4.98
C CYS A 66 6.94 8.34 4.92
N PRO A 67 7.93 9.05 4.34
CA PRO A 67 9.29 8.54 4.28
C PRO A 67 9.80 8.19 5.69
N GLY A 68 10.41 7.01 5.84
CA GLY A 68 10.78 6.46 7.16
C GLY A 68 9.78 5.47 7.74
N GLY A 69 8.58 5.32 7.16
CA GLY A 69 7.68 4.19 7.43
C GLY A 69 6.89 4.25 8.75
N GLN A 70 7.25 5.14 9.66
CA GLN A 70 6.67 5.24 11.01
C GLN A 70 5.41 6.10 11.08
N SER A 71 5.16 6.93 10.06
CA SER A 71 4.01 7.83 10.03
C SER A 71 3.25 7.69 8.73
N GLN A 72 1.97 8.02 8.75
CA GLN A 72 1.11 8.00 7.58
C GLN A 72 0.14 9.19 7.56
N CYS A 73 -0.24 9.55 6.35
CA CYS A 73 -1.25 10.55 6.09
C CYS A 73 -2.43 9.94 5.31
N PRO A 74 -3.62 10.54 5.33
CA PRO A 74 -4.74 10.09 4.51
C PRO A 74 -4.38 10.07 3.01
N ASP A 75 -5.10 9.29 2.21
CA ASP A 75 -4.93 9.31 0.76
C ASP A 75 -5.21 10.71 0.18
N GLY A 76 -4.57 11.02 -0.94
CA GLY A 76 -4.65 12.32 -1.60
C GLY A 76 -3.86 13.43 -0.89
N THR A 77 -3.14 13.12 0.19
CA THR A 77 -2.31 14.08 0.92
C THR A 77 -0.82 13.92 0.61
N THR A 78 -0.01 14.87 1.07
CA THR A 78 1.46 14.83 0.93
C THR A 78 2.12 14.85 2.30
N CYS A 79 3.02 13.90 2.56
CA CYS A 79 3.89 13.93 3.73
C CYS A 79 4.96 15.01 3.57
N CYS A 80 4.99 15.96 4.50
CA CYS A 80 5.97 17.03 4.57
C CYS A 80 6.72 16.97 5.90
N ARG A 81 8.04 17.11 5.86
CA ARG A 81 8.86 17.13 7.06
C ARG A 81 8.60 18.40 7.88
N MET A 82 8.55 18.24 9.20
CA MET A 82 8.38 19.33 10.16
C MET A 82 9.74 19.77 10.74
N GLN A 83 9.76 20.91 11.44
CA GLN A 83 10.98 21.37 12.12
C GLN A 83 11.51 20.39 13.17
N SER A 84 10.61 19.63 13.83
CA SER A 84 10.98 18.59 14.80
C SER A 84 11.72 17.40 14.17
N GLY A 85 11.64 17.24 12.85
CA GLY A 85 12.13 16.08 12.13
C GLY A 85 11.05 15.06 11.79
N ASP A 86 9.88 15.13 12.44
CA ASP A 86 8.69 14.31 12.18
C ASP A 86 8.00 14.69 10.86
N TYR A 87 6.92 13.99 10.51
CA TYR A 87 6.10 14.29 9.34
C TYR A 87 4.76 14.92 9.73
N GLY A 88 4.33 15.85 8.89
CA GLY A 88 2.97 16.38 8.86
C GLY A 88 2.33 16.16 7.48
N CYS A 89 1.01 16.09 7.48
CA CYS A 89 0.16 15.88 6.31
C CYS A 89 -0.30 17.22 5.75
N CYS A 90 -0.06 17.39 4.46
CA CYS A 90 -0.63 18.46 3.66
C CYS A 90 -1.84 17.92 2.88
N PRO A 91 -3.03 18.52 3.00
CA PRO A 91 -4.25 18.04 2.34
C PRO A 91 -4.25 18.18 0.82
N TYR A 92 -3.16 18.67 0.23
CA TYR A 92 -2.99 18.72 -1.22
C TYR A 92 -2.15 17.54 -1.71
N PRO A 93 -2.52 16.92 -2.84
CA PRO A 93 -1.65 15.96 -3.51
C PRO A 93 -0.47 16.71 -4.12
N LYS A 94 0.74 16.14 -3.99
CA LYS A 94 2.00 16.73 -4.48
C LYS A 94 2.19 18.18 -4.01
N ALA A 95 1.89 18.42 -2.73
CA ALA A 95 2.04 19.72 -2.09
C ALA A 95 3.50 20.18 -2.10
N VAL A 96 3.70 21.49 -2.05
CA VAL A 96 5.01 22.09 -1.83
C VAL A 96 5.18 22.31 -0.34
N CYS A 97 6.11 21.57 0.27
CA CYS A 97 6.46 21.72 1.67
C CYS A 97 7.28 22.99 1.88
N CYS A 98 6.76 23.95 2.64
CA CYS A 98 7.49 25.20 2.91
C CYS A 98 8.68 24.95 3.84
N SER A 99 9.76 25.73 3.64
CA SER A 99 11.02 25.60 4.37
C SER A 99 10.92 26.03 5.84
N ASP A 100 9.83 26.69 6.21
CA ASP A 100 9.50 26.98 7.61
C ASP A 100 9.18 25.72 8.41
N GLY A 101 9.00 24.55 7.77
CA GLY A 101 8.67 23.30 8.44
C GLY A 101 7.27 23.26 9.06
N LEU A 102 6.42 24.28 8.88
CA LEU A 102 5.07 24.35 9.45
C LEU A 102 3.99 24.39 8.39
N HIS A 103 4.23 25.06 7.26
CA HIS A 103 3.19 25.28 6.24
C HIS A 103 3.44 24.52 4.94
N CYS A 104 2.43 24.42 4.12
CA CYS A 104 2.54 23.93 2.76
C CYS A 104 1.60 24.63 1.79
N CYS A 105 1.98 24.54 0.52
CA CYS A 105 1.28 25.14 -0.59
C CYS A 105 0.74 24.08 -1.55
N PRO A 106 -0.33 24.39 -2.31
CA PRO A 106 -0.79 23.52 -3.39
C PRO A 106 0.29 23.29 -4.44
N SER A 107 0.15 22.22 -5.21
CA SER A 107 1.08 21.90 -6.29
C SER A 107 1.18 23.04 -7.32
N GLY A 108 2.41 23.38 -7.72
CA GLY A 108 2.68 24.45 -8.67
C GLY A 108 2.71 25.87 -8.09
N TYR A 109 2.49 26.03 -6.78
CA TYR A 109 2.75 27.29 -6.06
C TYR A 109 4.13 27.28 -5.41
N ARG A 110 4.64 28.47 -5.07
CA ARG A 110 5.86 28.65 -4.27
C ARG A 110 5.50 29.29 -2.93
N CYS A 111 6.14 28.84 -1.86
CA CYS A 111 5.97 29.46 -0.56
C CYS A 111 6.67 30.82 -0.53
N ASP A 112 5.95 31.85 -0.13
CA ASP A 112 6.48 33.14 0.29
C ASP A 112 6.38 33.22 1.82
N ILE A 113 7.50 32.94 2.48
CA ILE A 113 7.56 32.87 3.95
C ILE A 113 7.38 34.26 4.59
N ALA A 114 7.81 35.33 3.91
CA ALA A 114 7.77 36.68 4.46
C ALA A 114 6.33 37.21 4.52
N GLU A 115 5.55 36.92 3.49
CA GLU A 115 4.15 37.33 3.38
C GLU A 115 3.17 36.30 3.94
N GLY A 116 3.62 35.07 4.18
CA GLY A 116 2.78 33.97 4.68
C GLY A 116 1.79 33.45 3.65
N GLU A 117 2.19 33.40 2.38
CA GLU A 117 1.30 33.04 1.27
C GLU A 117 1.97 32.13 0.24
N CYS A 118 1.15 31.47 -0.55
CA CYS A 118 1.55 30.71 -1.72
C CYS A 118 1.39 31.57 -2.98
N LYS A 119 2.45 31.70 -3.77
CA LYS A 119 2.48 32.52 -4.99
C LYS A 119 2.64 31.70 -6.25
N LYS A 120 1.85 32.01 -7.28
CA LYS A 120 1.99 31.47 -8.64
C LYS A 120 1.71 32.57 -9.66
N GLY A 121 2.77 33.23 -10.14
CA GLY A 121 2.60 34.44 -10.96
C GLY A 121 1.89 35.55 -10.17
N ALA A 122 0.76 36.02 -10.69
CA ALA A 122 -0.10 36.99 -10.01
C ALA A 122 -1.00 36.36 -8.94
N ASP A 123 -1.22 35.04 -8.98
CA ASP A 123 -2.10 34.36 -8.03
C ASP A 123 -1.46 34.29 -6.64
N ARG A 124 -2.28 34.57 -5.63
CA ARG A 124 -1.96 34.57 -4.21
C ARG A 124 -3.01 33.73 -3.50
N VAL A 125 -2.59 32.68 -2.80
CA VAL A 125 -3.48 31.90 -1.94
C VAL A 125 -2.83 31.74 -0.58
N GLN A 126 -3.64 31.63 0.47
CA GLN A 126 -3.12 31.38 1.81
C GLN A 126 -2.45 30.00 1.84
N TRP A 127 -1.26 29.94 2.44
CA TRP A 127 -0.68 28.65 2.80
C TRP A 127 -1.49 28.01 3.93
N ILE A 128 -1.26 26.73 4.18
CA ILE A 128 -1.95 26.02 5.24
C ILE A 128 -0.95 25.33 6.14
N GLU A 129 -1.31 25.21 7.42
CA GLU A 129 -0.53 24.46 8.39
C GLU A 129 -0.60 22.96 8.09
N LYS A 130 0.54 22.29 8.25
CA LYS A 130 0.63 20.83 8.24
C LYS A 130 -0.10 20.28 9.46
N VAL A 131 -0.90 19.23 9.29
CA VAL A 131 -1.44 18.46 10.41
C VAL A 131 -0.45 17.38 10.79
N LEU A 132 -0.17 17.12 12.07
CA LEU A 132 0.77 16.05 12.45
C LEU A 132 0.36 14.71 11.81
N ALA A 133 1.31 14.01 11.20
CA ALA A 133 1.04 12.70 10.62
C ALA A 133 0.73 11.69 11.71
N LYS A 134 -0.21 10.78 11.42
CA LYS A 134 -0.53 9.73 12.38
C LYS A 134 0.63 8.75 12.44
N THR A 135 1.02 8.35 13.63
CA THR A 135 1.92 7.20 13.80
C THR A 135 1.23 5.97 13.23
N ARG A 136 1.98 5.16 12.48
CA ARG A 136 1.49 3.84 12.09
C ARG A 136 1.30 3.01 13.35
N GLU A 137 0.10 2.47 13.52
CA GLU A 137 -0.16 1.51 14.57
C GLU A 137 0.61 0.23 14.23
N GLU A 138 1.54 -0.16 15.08
CA GLU A 138 2.27 -1.42 14.90
C GLU A 138 1.51 -2.55 15.59
N VAL A 139 1.50 -3.71 14.95
CA VAL A 139 0.98 -4.95 15.52
C VAL A 139 2.07 -5.58 16.36
N THR A 140 1.90 -5.62 17.68
CA THR A 140 2.86 -6.30 18.57
C THR A 140 2.67 -7.82 18.48
N CYS A 141 3.77 -8.53 18.21
CA CYS A 141 3.83 -9.99 18.20
C CYS A 141 4.04 -10.55 19.62
N SER A 142 3.84 -11.85 19.80
CA SER A 142 3.88 -12.48 21.12
C SER A 142 5.27 -12.45 21.79
N ASP A 143 6.34 -12.32 21.01
CA ASP A 143 7.72 -12.18 21.51
C ASP A 143 8.10 -10.72 21.83
N GLY A 144 7.17 -9.77 21.65
CA GLY A 144 7.41 -8.34 21.84
C GLY A 144 7.97 -7.63 20.60
N SER A 145 8.25 -8.33 19.50
CA SER A 145 8.55 -7.70 18.21
C SER A 145 7.31 -7.00 17.64
N SER A 146 7.49 -6.17 16.61
CA SER A 146 6.39 -5.40 16.04
C SER A 146 6.36 -5.48 14.51
N CYS A 147 5.14 -5.50 13.97
CA CYS A 147 4.87 -5.52 12.54
C CYS A 147 4.10 -4.28 12.09
N PRO A 148 4.27 -3.86 10.82
CA PRO A 148 3.51 -2.76 10.23
C PRO A 148 1.98 -2.92 10.41
N GLN A 149 1.23 -1.80 10.55
CA GLN A 149 -0.24 -1.82 10.51
C GLN A 149 -0.76 -2.65 9.34
N GLY A 150 -1.76 -3.49 9.61
CA GLY A 150 -2.38 -4.38 8.63
C GLY A 150 -1.56 -5.63 8.31
N SER A 151 -0.40 -5.84 8.96
CA SER A 151 0.37 -7.07 8.85
C SER A 151 -0.03 -8.10 9.91
N THR A 152 0.30 -9.35 9.66
CA THR A 152 0.10 -10.47 10.60
C THR A 152 1.45 -11.01 11.05
N CYS A 153 1.63 -11.18 12.36
CA CYS A 153 2.79 -11.83 12.93
C CYS A 153 2.76 -13.34 12.66
N CYS A 154 3.75 -13.88 11.95
CA CYS A 154 3.90 -15.31 11.68
C CYS A 154 5.21 -15.84 12.27
N GLN A 155 5.17 -17.02 12.89
CA GLN A 155 6.37 -17.65 13.43
C GLN A 155 7.28 -18.18 12.32
N LEU A 156 8.56 -17.84 12.42
CA LEU A 156 9.64 -18.35 11.57
C LEU A 156 10.21 -19.64 12.16
N ALA A 157 10.94 -20.43 11.35
CA ALA A 157 11.57 -21.67 11.78
C ALA A 157 12.59 -21.48 12.92
N SER A 158 13.08 -20.25 13.12
CA SER A 158 13.95 -19.88 14.23
C SER A 158 13.23 -19.72 15.57
N GLY A 159 11.90 -19.72 15.59
CA GLY A 159 11.08 -19.45 16.77
C GLY A 159 10.73 -17.97 17.01
N ASN A 160 11.35 -17.05 16.25
CA ASN A 160 11.00 -15.61 16.26
C ASN A 160 9.85 -15.32 15.29
N TYR A 161 9.36 -14.07 15.27
CA TYR A 161 8.28 -13.65 14.37
C TYR A 161 8.77 -12.89 13.13
N GLY A 162 8.04 -13.06 12.02
CA GLY A 162 8.14 -12.29 10.79
C GLY A 162 6.79 -11.68 10.41
N CYS A 163 6.81 -10.63 9.59
CA CYS A 163 5.61 -9.87 9.24
C CYS A 163 5.06 -10.29 7.88
N CYS A 164 3.90 -10.96 7.88
CA CYS A 164 3.13 -11.17 6.66
C CYS A 164 2.38 -9.86 6.31
N PRO A 165 2.51 -9.33 5.08
CA PRO A 165 1.90 -8.04 4.71
C PRO A 165 0.37 -8.08 4.58
N LEU A 166 -0.24 -9.27 4.72
CA LEU A 166 -1.68 -9.46 4.62
C LEU A 166 -2.31 -9.34 6.02
N PRO A 167 -3.47 -8.67 6.14
CA PRO A 167 -4.20 -8.62 7.38
C PRO A 167 -4.85 -9.98 7.65
N GLN A 168 -4.73 -10.45 8.90
CA GLN A 168 -5.28 -11.74 9.35
C GLN A 168 -4.86 -12.93 8.46
N ALA A 169 -3.59 -12.94 8.06
CA ALA A 169 -3.02 -13.96 7.21
C ALA A 169 -3.00 -15.33 7.89
N VAL A 170 -3.06 -16.39 7.08
CA VAL A 170 -2.78 -17.75 7.53
C VAL A 170 -1.27 -17.98 7.39
N CYS A 171 -0.60 -18.25 8.51
CA CYS A 171 0.83 -18.58 8.53
C CYS A 171 1.01 -20.05 8.15
N CYS A 172 1.82 -20.33 7.13
CA CYS A 172 2.04 -21.70 6.67
C CYS A 172 3.06 -22.43 7.55
N ASP A 173 2.92 -23.75 7.64
CA ASP A 173 3.80 -24.62 8.44
C ASP A 173 5.23 -24.72 7.87
N ASP A 174 5.45 -24.26 6.64
CA ASP A 174 6.79 -24.13 6.07
C ASP A 174 7.60 -22.96 6.67
N HIS A 175 6.97 -22.13 7.51
CA HIS A 175 7.55 -20.97 8.20
C HIS A 175 8.13 -19.89 7.27
N VAL A 176 7.80 -19.93 5.99
CA VAL A 176 8.32 -19.00 4.97
C VAL A 176 7.16 -18.26 4.32
N HIS A 177 6.05 -18.94 4.07
CA HIS A 177 4.93 -18.37 3.33
C HIS A 177 3.75 -18.03 4.25
N CYS A 178 2.92 -17.12 3.75
CA CYS A 178 1.63 -16.81 4.35
C CYS A 178 0.57 -16.67 3.26
N CYS A 179 -0.66 -17.04 3.58
CA CYS A 179 -1.80 -16.95 2.68
C CYS A 179 -2.80 -15.88 3.16
N PRO A 180 -3.61 -15.30 2.26
CA PRO A 180 -4.70 -14.42 2.65
C PRO A 180 -5.69 -15.13 3.57
N ASN A 181 -6.45 -14.35 4.34
CA ASN A 181 -7.49 -14.89 5.18
C ASN A 181 -8.47 -15.78 4.38
N GLY A 182 -8.79 -16.97 4.92
CA GLY A 182 -9.69 -17.93 4.28
C GLY A 182 -9.04 -18.86 3.24
N TYR A 183 -7.71 -18.79 3.06
CA TYR A 183 -6.94 -19.72 2.24
C TYR A 183 -6.17 -20.72 3.13
N THR A 184 -5.98 -21.93 2.62
CA THR A 184 -5.22 -22.98 3.30
C THR A 184 -3.89 -23.15 2.58
N CYS A 185 -2.81 -23.27 3.34
CA CYS A 185 -1.50 -23.57 2.79
C CYS A 185 -1.47 -25.02 2.32
N ASP A 186 -1.08 -25.24 1.06
CA ASP A 186 -0.68 -26.55 0.55
C ASP A 186 0.84 -26.48 0.34
N VAL A 187 1.59 -27.05 1.27
CA VAL A 187 3.06 -27.01 1.32
C VAL A 187 3.68 -28.36 0.96
N SER A 188 2.98 -29.14 0.12
CA SER A 188 3.37 -30.50 -0.31
C SER A 188 4.55 -30.54 -1.29
#